data_AF-A0A2V5NP99-F1
#
_entry.id   AF-A0A2V5NP99-F1
#
_cell.length_a   1.000
_cell.length_b   1.000
_cell.length_c   1.000
_cell.angle_alpha   90.00
_cell.angle_beta   90.00
_cell.angle_gamma   90.00
#
_symmetry.space_group_name_H-M   'P 1'
#
loop_
_entity.id
_entity.type
_entity.pdbx_description
1 polymer ?
#
loop_
_entity_poly.entity_id
_entity_poly.type
_entity_poly.pdbx_seq_one_letter_code
_entity_poly.pdbx_strand_id
1 'polypeptide(L)'
;MLGLWGPSTTLGCEFRKCHIAFNVPLAELLAAGERLNAAGIQTQNFLGEKTIEPSVIGWMPSAQLYFCDRDGHSVEFIALLDEPPEPEFMGSLSEWKQQSHST
;
A
#
# COMPACT_ATOMS: atom_id res chain seq x y z
N MET A 1 11.91 15.66 6.27
CA MET A 1 11.51 16.71 5.30
C MET A 1 11.42 16.05 3.93
N LEU A 2 10.23 16.00 3.32
CA LEU A 2 10.07 15.54 1.94
C LEU A 2 10.30 16.76 1.03
N GLY A 3 11.35 16.74 0.22
CA GLY A 3 11.64 17.81 -0.74
C GLY A 3 11.19 17.40 -2.14
N LEU A 4 10.41 18.24 -2.80
CA LEU A 4 10.07 18.08 -4.22
C LEU A 4 11.08 18.87 -5.06
N TRP A 5 11.71 18.20 -6.02
CA TRP A 5 12.64 18.82 -6.95
C TRP A 5 11.89 19.23 -8.22
N GLY A 6 12.04 20.49 -8.62
CA GLY A 6 11.45 20.97 -9.87
C GLY A 6 12.07 20.25 -11.08
N PRO A 7 11.32 20.06 -12.19
CA PRO A 7 11.77 19.30 -13.36
C PRO A 7 13.00 19.92 -14.06
N SER A 8 13.32 21.18 -13.77
CA SER A 8 14.50 21.89 -14.29
C SER A 8 15.75 21.78 -13.40
N THR A 9 15.70 21.04 -12.29
CA THR A 9 16.85 20.87 -11.39
C THR A 9 17.65 19.62 -11.72
N THR A 10 18.93 19.59 -11.35
CA THR A 10 19.83 18.44 -11.59
C THR A 10 19.27 17.12 -11.04
N LEU A 11 18.49 17.16 -9.96
CA LEU A 11 17.88 15.98 -9.33
C LEU A 11 16.43 15.71 -9.78
N GLY A 12 15.76 16.68 -10.41
CA GLY A 12 14.37 16.57 -10.88
C GLY A 12 14.24 16.39 -12.39
N CYS A 13 15.31 16.54 -13.17
CA CYS A 13 15.30 16.39 -14.62
C CYS A 13 15.18 14.93 -15.10
N GLU A 14 15.50 13.96 -14.24
CA GLU A 14 15.27 12.53 -14.49
C GLU A 14 14.01 12.07 -13.77
N PHE A 15 12.94 11.77 -14.53
CA PHE A 15 11.72 11.24 -13.96
C PHE A 15 11.93 9.79 -13.49
N ARG A 16 11.73 9.53 -12.19
CA ARG A 16 11.74 8.19 -11.61
C ARG A 16 10.34 7.87 -11.10
N LYS A 17 9.82 6.70 -11.48
CA LYS A 17 8.60 6.18 -10.88
C LYS A 17 8.92 5.76 -9.45
N CYS A 18 8.39 6.51 -8.50
CA CYS A 18 8.43 6.22 -7.07
C CYS A 18 7.00 6.21 -6.53
N HIS A 19 6.79 5.54 -5.41
CA HIS A 19 5.58 5.72 -4.61
C HIS A 19 5.95 6.37 -3.27
N ILE A 20 4.96 6.95 -2.62
CA ILE A 20 5.08 7.49 -1.26
C ILE A 20 4.20 6.64 -0.35
N ALA A 21 4.80 6.07 0.70
CA ALA A 21 4.10 5.26 1.67
C ALA A 21 3.79 6.04 2.96
N PHE A 22 2.56 5.90 3.45
CA PHE A 22 2.12 6.40 4.75
C PHE A 22 1.76 5.22 5.66
N ASN A 23 2.46 5.11 6.78
CA ASN A 23 2.11 4.15 7.81
C ASN A 23 0.84 4.60 8.54
N VAL A 24 -0.16 3.73 8.59
CA VAL A 24 -1.44 3.95 9.27
C VAL A 24 -1.83 2.70 10.07
N PRO A 25 -2.62 2.83 11.14
CA PRO A 25 -3.18 1.66 11.82
C PRO A 25 -4.00 0.78 10.86
N LEU A 26 -4.04 -0.53 11.09
CA LEU A 26 -4.80 -1.46 10.23
C LEU A 26 -6.28 -1.07 10.09
N ALA A 27 -6.92 -0.64 11.18
CA ALA A 27 -8.30 -0.16 11.13
C ALA A 27 -8.47 1.06 10.20
N GLU A 28 -7.49 1.96 10.19
CA GLU A 28 -7.50 3.14 9.32
C GLU A 28 -7.22 2.75 7.87
N LEU A 29 -6.35 1.78 7.60
CA LEU A 29 -6.12 1.24 6.26
C LEU A 29 -7.42 0.72 5.64
N LEU A 30 -8.19 -0.06 6.40
CA LEU A 30 -9.47 -0.62 5.96
C LEU A 30 -10.50 0.49 5.70
N ALA A 31 -10.67 1.41 6.66
CA ALA A 31 -11.58 2.53 6.51
C ALA A 31 -11.19 3.46 5.34
N ALA A 32 -9.90 3.65 5.10
CA ALA A 32 -9.40 4.40 3.95
C ALA A 32 -9.73 3.70 2.63
N GLY A 33 -9.53 2.38 2.54
CA GLY A 33 -9.91 1.58 1.39
C GLY A 33 -11.39 1.74 1.03
N GLU A 34 -12.28 1.70 2.02
CA GLU A 34 -13.73 1.94 1.82
C GLU A 34 -14.00 3.34 1.28
N ARG A 35 -13.41 4.38 1.89
CA ARG A 35 -13.58 5.78 1.45
C ARG A 35 -13.06 6.02 0.03
N LEU A 36 -11.91 5.44 -0.33
CA LEU A 36 -11.34 5.54 -1.67
C LEU A 36 -12.26 4.90 -2.71
N ASN A 37 -12.72 3.68 -2.46
CA ASN A 37 -13.65 2.98 -3.36
C ASN A 37 -14.99 3.74 -3.50
N ALA A 38 -15.55 4.25 -2.40
CA ALA A 38 -16.76 5.06 -2.42
C ALA A 38 -16.59 6.38 -3.21
N ALA A 39 -15.39 6.93 -3.26
CA ALA A 39 -15.04 8.11 -4.07
C ALA A 39 -14.73 7.76 -5.55
N GLY A 40 -14.82 6.48 -5.95
CA GLY A 40 -14.47 6.03 -7.29
C GLY A 40 -12.96 6.00 -7.56
N ILE A 41 -12.14 6.07 -6.51
CA ILE A 41 -10.67 5.95 -6.61
C ILE A 41 -10.31 4.47 -6.56
N GLN A 42 -9.69 4.00 -7.64
CA GLN A 42 -9.33 2.59 -7.80
C GLN A 42 -8.11 2.24 -6.94
N THR A 43 -8.29 1.30 -6.03
CA THR A 43 -7.20 0.68 -5.26
C THR A 43 -6.55 -0.49 -5.99
N GLN A 44 -5.27 -0.73 -5.70
CA GLN A 44 -4.42 -1.75 -6.30
C GLN A 44 -3.70 -2.57 -5.23
N ASN A 45 -3.45 -3.85 -5.54
CA ASN A 45 -2.61 -4.73 -4.73
C ASN A 45 -1.12 -4.48 -5.00
N PHE A 46 -0.24 -5.20 -4.30
CA PHE A 46 1.21 -5.14 -4.51
C PHE A 46 1.67 -5.38 -5.96
N LEU A 47 0.93 -6.17 -6.75
CA LEU A 47 1.22 -6.45 -8.16
C LEU A 47 0.68 -5.38 -9.13
N GLY A 48 0.01 -4.34 -8.61
CA GLY A 48 -0.62 -3.29 -9.42
C GLY A 48 -1.98 -3.68 -10.02
N GLU A 49 -2.54 -4.81 -9.60
CA GLU A 49 -3.85 -5.28 -10.04
C GLU A 49 -4.95 -4.63 -9.22
N LYS A 50 -6.13 -4.43 -9.82
CA LYS A 50 -7.29 -3.86 -9.11
C LYS A 50 -7.68 -4.75 -7.93
N THR A 51 -7.88 -4.15 -6.76
CA THR A 51 -8.31 -4.85 -5.56
C THR A 51 -9.30 -4.01 -4.77
N ILE A 52 -10.11 -4.68 -3.94
CA ILE A 52 -10.98 -4.06 -2.95
C ILE A 52 -10.49 -4.30 -1.51
N GLU A 53 -9.43 -5.08 -1.33
CA GLU A 53 -8.84 -5.38 -0.03
C GLU A 53 -7.30 -5.25 -0.05
N PRO A 54 -6.66 -5.02 1.11
CA PRO A 54 -5.21 -4.90 1.18
C PRO A 54 -4.50 -6.20 0.78
N SER A 55 -3.37 -6.07 0.09
CA SER A 55 -2.39 -7.16 0.01
C SER A 55 -1.60 -7.25 1.30
N VAL A 56 -1.02 -8.40 1.59
CA VAL A 56 -0.08 -8.62 2.69
C VAL A 56 1.23 -9.18 2.14
N ILE A 57 2.34 -8.68 2.69
CA ILE A 57 3.70 -9.21 2.46
C ILE A 57 4.20 -9.73 3.80
N GLY A 58 4.52 -11.03 3.87
CA GLY A 58 4.83 -11.68 5.14
C GLY A 58 6.28 -11.55 5.62
N TRP A 59 7.26 -11.19 4.78
CA TRP A 59 8.66 -11.03 5.23
C TRP A 59 8.82 -9.96 6.31
N MET A 60 8.05 -8.88 6.17
CA MET A 60 7.82 -7.83 7.15
C MET A 60 6.30 -7.69 7.21
N PRO A 61 5.62 -8.47 8.08
CA PRO A 61 4.17 -8.57 8.10
C PRO A 61 3.53 -7.19 8.05
N SER A 62 2.92 -6.90 6.91
CA SER A 62 2.31 -5.62 6.65
C SER A 62 1.21 -5.78 5.62
N ALA A 63 0.14 -5.02 5.80
CA ALA A 63 -0.96 -4.90 4.85
C ALA A 63 -0.82 -3.60 4.08
N GLN A 64 -1.02 -3.62 2.75
CA GLN A 64 -0.85 -2.46 1.89
C GLN A 64 -2.02 -2.28 0.92
N LEU A 65 -2.36 -1.01 0.66
CA LEU A 65 -3.21 -0.60 -0.46
C LEU A 65 -2.51 0.48 -1.25
N TYR A 66 -2.49 0.33 -2.57
CA TYR A 66 -1.93 1.30 -3.50
C TYR A 66 -3.05 2.05 -4.23
N PHE A 67 -2.86 3.33 -4.52
CA PHE A 67 -3.78 4.13 -5.34
C PHE A 67 -3.03 5.30 -5.97
N CYS A 68 -3.63 5.94 -6.97
CA CYS A 68 -3.08 7.15 -7.56
C CYS A 68 -3.74 8.39 -6.96
N ASP A 69 -2.95 9.41 -6.64
CA ASP A 69 -3.49 10.74 -6.40
C ASP A 69 -4.00 11.39 -7.70
N ARG A 70 -4.49 12.64 -7.59
CA ARG A 70 -5.06 13.37 -8.73
C ARG A 70 -4.02 13.69 -9.81
N ASP A 71 -2.74 13.78 -9.45
CA ASP A 71 -1.64 14.06 -10.36
C ASP A 71 -1.03 12.77 -10.95
N GLY A 72 -1.57 11.61 -10.57
CA GLY A 72 -1.14 10.30 -11.05
C GLY A 72 0.05 9.73 -10.27
N HIS A 73 0.37 10.29 -9.11
CA HIS A 73 1.45 9.78 -8.26
C HIS A 73 0.97 8.54 -7.51
N SER A 74 1.83 7.51 -7.44
CA SER A 74 1.51 6.30 -6.67
C SER A 74 1.63 6.57 -5.17
N VAL A 75 0.57 6.32 -4.44
CA VAL A 75 0.48 6.43 -2.98
C VAL A 75 0.19 5.06 -2.40
N GLU A 76 0.89 4.73 -1.32
CA GLU A 76 0.71 3.52 -0.54
C GLU A 76 0.22 3.88 0.86
N PHE A 77 -0.85 3.23 1.30
CA PHE A 77 -1.15 3.10 2.72
C PHE A 77 -0.68 1.74 3.18
N ILE A 78 0.18 1.73 4.19
CA ILE A 78 0.75 0.53 4.79
C ILE A 78 0.38 0.46 6.26
N ALA A 79 0.01 -0.73 6.73
CA ALA A 79 -0.17 -1.02 8.14
C ALA A 79 0.76 -2.16 8.52
N LEU A 80 1.58 -1.97 9.55
CA LEU A 80 2.39 -3.05 10.12
C LEU A 80 1.48 -4.01 10.91
N LEU A 81 1.77 -5.30 10.78
CA LEU A 81 1.08 -6.39 11.45
C LEU A 81 2.00 -6.93 12.56
N ASP A 82 1.42 -7.35 13.69
CA ASP A 82 2.15 -7.77 14.89
C ASP A 82 2.53 -9.27 14.86
N GLU A 83 1.98 -10.01 13.90
CA GLU A 83 2.24 -11.42 13.63
C GLU A 83 3.71 -11.67 13.27
N PRO A 84 4.23 -12.91 13.50
CA PRO A 84 5.60 -13.25 13.12
C PRO A 84 5.80 -13.23 11.60
N PRO A 85 7.03 -12.98 11.11
CA PRO A 85 7.34 -13.03 9.68
C PRO A 85 7.07 -14.39 9.03
N GLU A 86 6.46 -14.35 7.86
CA GLU A 86 6.32 -15.46 6.91
C GLU A 86 6.87 -15.02 5.54
N PRO A 87 8.18 -15.12 5.30
CA PRO A 87 8.86 -14.53 4.14
C PRO A 87 8.29 -14.92 2.77
N GLU A 88 7.71 -16.10 2.68
CA GLU A 88 7.16 -16.70 1.47
C GLU A 88 5.71 -16.28 1.21
N PHE A 89 5.04 -15.66 2.20
CA PHE A 89 3.66 -15.22 2.05
C PHE A 89 3.56 -13.91 1.26
N MET A 90 2.77 -13.96 0.20
CA MET A 90 2.26 -12.79 -0.51
C MET A 90 0.83 -13.10 -0.96
N GLY A 91 -0.14 -12.31 -0.50
CA GLY A 91 -1.55 -12.61 -0.75
C GLY A 91 -2.46 -11.49 -0.25
N SER A 92 -3.75 -11.77 -0.16
CA SER A 92 -4.74 -10.88 0.43
C SER A 92 -4.68 -10.87 1.96
N LEU A 93 -5.18 -9.80 2.57
CA LEU A 93 -5.35 -9.74 4.03
C LEU A 93 -6.29 -10.84 4.54
N SER A 94 -7.30 -11.21 3.76
CA SER A 94 -8.23 -12.29 4.10
C SER A 94 -7.54 -13.66 4.17
N GLU A 95 -6.62 -13.95 3.24
CA GLU A 95 -5.81 -15.17 3.26
C GLU A 95 -4.84 -15.20 4.45
N TRP A 96 -4.18 -14.08 4.74
CA TRP A 96 -3.29 -13.93 5.90
C TRP A 96 -4.00 -14.22 7.23
N LYS A 97 -5.21 -13.69 7.40
CA LYS A 97 -6.03 -13.92 8.60
C LYS A 97 -6.44 -15.39 8.76
N GLN A 98 -6.67 -16.11 7.66
CA GLN A 98 -7.03 -17.53 7.74
C GLN A 98 -5.87 -18.41 8.21
N GLN A 99 -4.64 -18.09 7.80
CA GLN A 99 -3.45 -18.81 8.25
C GLN A 99 -3.12 -18.56 9.73
N SER A 100 -3.19 -17.30 10.17
CA SER A 100 -2.90 -16.92 11.57
C SER A 100 -3.89 -17.50 12.59
N HIS A 101 -5.14 -17.79 12.20
CA HIS A 101 -6.14 -18.41 13.09
C HIS A 101 -6.09 -19.95 13.11
N SER A 102 -5.17 -20.56 12.35
CA SER A 102 -5.01 -22.02 12.29
C SER A 102 -3.95 -22.56 13.25
N THR A 103 -3.43 -21.74 14.16
CA THR A 103 -2.45 -22.11 15.20
C THR A 103 -3.02 -21.85 16.59
#